data_AF-A0A1G0R2L9-F1
#
_entry.id   AF-A0A1G0R2L9-F1
#
_cell.length_a   1.000
_cell.length_b   1.000
_cell.length_c   1.000
_cell.angle_alpha   90.00
_cell.angle_beta   90.00
_cell.angle_gamma   90.00
#
_symmetry.space_group_name_H-M   'P 1'
#
loop_
_entity.id
_entity.type
_entity.pdbx_description
1 polymer ?
#
loop_
_entity_poly.entity_id
_entity_poly.type
_entity_poly.pdbx_seq_one_letter_code
_entity_poly.pdbx_strand_id
1 'polypeptide(L)' 'MNIYVGNLAPTVNEKDLENEFAKHGQVSSAKIIRDMFTQQSKGFGFVEMPSTAEAQAAIKELNTYELQGKRIIVN' A
#
# COMPACT_ATOMS: atom_id res chain seq x y z
N MET A 1 -5.87 -9.29 7.56
CA MET A 1 -6.63 -8.72 6.42
C MET A 1 -5.64 -8.24 5.39
N ASN A 2 -5.83 -8.66 4.14
CA ASN A 2 -4.95 -8.28 3.03
C ASN A 2 -5.58 -7.10 2.30
N ILE A 3 -4.86 -5.99 2.30
CA ILE A 3 -5.22 -4.73 1.67
C ILE A 3 -4.49 -4.66 0.36
N TYR A 4 -5.23 -4.48 -0.73
CA TYR A 4 -4.70 -4.20 -2.05
C TYR A 4 -4.39 -2.71 -2.17
N VAL A 5 -3.19 -2.39 -2.65
CA VAL A 5 -2.77 -1.02 -2.94
C VAL A 5 -2.41 -0.91 -4.42
N GLY A 6 -3.15 -0.12 -5.18
CA GLY A 6 -2.96 0.11 -6.61
C GLY A 6 -2.58 1.55 -6.95
N ASN A 7 -2.28 1.78 -8.23
CA ASN A 7 -1.80 3.05 -8.79
C ASN A 7 -0.56 3.65 -8.08
N LEU A 8 0.32 2.78 -7.60
CA LEU A 8 1.58 3.17 -6.96
C LEU A 8 2.55 3.80 -7.97
N ALA A 9 3.28 4.82 -7.53
CA ALA A 9 4.40 5.35 -8.29
C ALA A 9 5.56 4.33 -8.29
N PRO A 10 6.37 4.28 -9.36
CA PRO A 10 7.50 3.36 -9.45
C PRO A 10 8.59 3.63 -8.38
N THR A 11 8.59 4.83 -7.82
CA THR A 11 9.47 5.27 -6.74
C THR A 11 9.02 4.80 -5.35
N VAL A 12 7.79 4.29 -5.21
CA VAL A 12 7.24 3.81 -3.94
C VAL A 12 7.79 2.44 -3.59
N ASN A 13 8.22 2.29 -2.33
CA ASN A 13 8.71 1.05 -1.77
C ASN A 13 7.78 0.49 -0.70
N GLU A 14 8.02 -0.77 -0.32
CA GLU A 14 7.23 -1.48 0.69
C GLU A 14 7.30 -0.78 2.04
N LYS A 15 8.47 -0.21 2.38
CA LYS A 15 8.66 0.62 3.59
C LYS A 15 7.80 1.90 3.59
N ASP A 16 7.57 2.51 2.43
CA ASP A 16 6.73 3.71 2.36
C ASP A 16 5.28 3.35 2.66
N LEU A 17 4.80 2.23 2.10
CA LEU A 17 3.49 1.68 2.43
C LEU A 17 3.41 1.31 3.91
N GLU A 18 4.39 0.57 4.42
CA GLU A 18 4.43 0.14 5.80
C GLU A 18 4.37 1.33 6.76
N ASN A 19 5.15 2.39 6.53
CA ASN A 19 5.13 3.60 7.34
C ASN A 19 3.78 4.34 7.27
N GLU A 20 3.16 4.40 6.09
CA GLU A 20 1.90 5.13 5.93
C GLU A 20 0.72 4.37 6.54
N PHE A 21 0.68 3.05 6.35
CA PHE A 21 -0.30 2.20 7.02
C PHE A 21 -0.05 2.11 8.54
N ALA A 22 1.21 2.17 8.98
CA ALA A 22 1.58 2.18 10.40
C ALA A 22 1.00 3.37 11.19
N LYS A 23 0.65 4.47 10.52
CA LYS A 23 -0.02 5.62 11.15
C LYS A 23 -1.47 5.33 11.53
N HIS A 24 -2.11 4.39 10.85
CA HIS A 24 -3.52 4.03 11.06
C HIS A 24 -3.68 2.72 11.84
N GLY A 25 -2.66 1.86 11.88
CA GLY A 25 -2.69 0.63 12.65
C GLY A 25 -1.44 -0.23 12.48
N GLN A 26 -1.46 -1.43 13.03
CA GLN A 26 -0.28 -2.31 12.94
C GLN A 26 -0.18 -2.98 11.57
N VAL A 27 0.96 -2.85 10.90
CA VAL A 27 1.25 -3.58 9.67
C VAL A 27 1.98 -4.87 10.01
N SER A 28 1.45 -5.99 9.52
CA SER A 28 2.06 -7.31 9.68
C SER A 28 3.04 -7.61 8.55
N SER A 29 2.73 -7.19 7.32
CA SER A 29 3.59 -7.37 6.15
C SER A 29 3.22 -6.39 5.04
N ALA A 30 4.18 -5.96 4.23
CA ALA A 30 3.94 -5.15 3.04
C ALA A 30 4.78 -5.69 1.87
N LYS A 31 4.15 -5.85 0.70
CA LYS A 31 4.80 -6.42 -0.49
C LYS A 31 4.35 -5.71 -1.76
N ILE A 32 5.28 -5.23 -2.58
CA ILE A 32 4.98 -4.58 -3.86
C ILE A 32 5.21 -5.56 -5.00
N ILE A 33 4.26 -5.60 -5.95
CA ILE A 33 4.40 -6.43 -7.14
C ILE A 33 5.09 -5.61 -8.22
N ARG A 34 6.34 -6.00 -8.49
CA ARG A 34 7.18 -5.46 -9.56
C ARG A 34 7.35 -6.51 -10.64
N ASP A 35 7.43 -6.06 -11.87
CA ASP A 35 7.75 -6.94 -12.98
C ASP A 35 9.21 -7.40 -12.86
N MET A 36 9.45 -8.71 -12.87
CA MET A 36 10.81 -9.26 -12.73
C MET A 36 11.70 -8.99 -13.94
N PHE A 37 11.14 -8.75 -15.12
CA PHE A 37 11.91 -8.55 -16.35
C PHE A 37 12.28 -7.08 -16.56
N THR A 38 11.34 -6.17 -16.31
CA THR A 38 11.60 -4.72 -16.47
C THR A 38 12.02 -4.03 -15.17
N GLN A 39 11.93 -4.73 -14.03
CA GLN A 39 12.02 -4.16 -12.68
C GLN A 39 11.05 -2.97 -12.43
N GLN A 40 10.11 -2.71 -13.34
CA GLN A 40 9.15 -1.65 -13.15
C GLN A 40 8.05 -2.14 -12.22
N SER A 41 7.69 -1.32 -11.22
CA SER A 41 6.47 -1.56 -10.44
C SER A 41 5.30 -1.70 -11.41
N LYS A 42 4.51 -2.76 -11.25
CA LYS A 42 3.22 -2.87 -11.95
C LYS A 42 2.19 -1.84 -11.45
N GLY A 43 2.61 -0.99 -10.51
CA GLY A 43 1.80 0.04 -9.89
C GLY A 43 0.87 -0.53 -8.84
N PHE A 44 1.13 -1.73 -8.30
CA PHE A 44 0.33 -2.28 -7.22
C PHE A 44 1.13 -3.16 -6.25
N GLY A 45 0.57 -3.36 -5.06
CA GLY A 45 1.12 -4.12 -3.95
C GLY A 45 0.02 -4.55 -2.98
N PHE A 46 0.44 -5.23 -1.91
CA PHE A 46 -0.41 -5.77 -0.88
C PHE A 46 0.16 -5.45 0.50
N VAL A 47 -0.70 -5.06 1.42
CA VAL A 47 -0.37 -4.82 2.83
C VAL A 47 -1.23 -5.72 3.70
N GLU A 48 -0.62 -6.48 4.59
CA GLU A 48 -1.30 -7.35 5.54
C GLU A 48 -1.34 -6.68 6.90
N MET A 49 -2.54 -6.53 7.46
CA MET A 49 -2.77 -6.02 8.81
C MET A 49 -3.49 -7.06 9.66
N PRO A 50 -3.13 -7.23 10.96
CA PRO A 50 -3.77 -8.21 11.82
C PRO A 50 -5.18 -7.77 12.25
N SER A 51 -5.41 -6.46 12.38
CA SER A 51 -6.70 -5.89 12.80
C SER A 51 -7.55 -5.46 11.61
N THR A 52 -8.73 -6.04 11.47
CA THR A 52 -9.71 -5.72 10.42
C THR A 52 -10.25 -4.30 10.54
N ALA A 53 -10.45 -3.82 11.77
CA ALA A 53 -10.97 -2.49 12.04
C ALA A 53 -9.97 -1.40 11.64
N GLU A 54 -8.70 -1.57 12.01
CA GLU A 54 -7.60 -0.68 11.61
C GLU A 54 -7.39 -0.72 10.10
N ALA A 55 -7.43 -1.92 9.50
CA ALA A 55 -7.32 -2.09 8.06
C ALA A 55 -8.42 -1.31 7.31
N GLN A 56 -9.68 -1.39 7.74
CA GLN A 56 -10.77 -0.64 7.12
C GLN A 56 -10.64 0.88 7.30
N ALA A 57 -10.17 1.34 8.46
CA ALA A 57 -9.91 2.75 8.69
C ALA A 57 -8.78 3.25 7.76
N ALA A 58 -7.68 2.50 7.68
CA ALA A 58 -6.56 2.77 6.80
C ALA A 58 -7.00 2.77 5.32
N ILE A 59 -7.79 1.79 4.88
CA ILE A 59 -8.36 1.76 3.52
C ILE A 59 -9.16 3.04 3.27
N LYS A 60 -10.04 3.43 4.18
CA LYS A 60 -10.93 4.56 3.98
C LYS A 60 -10.21 5.91 3.93
N GLU A 61 -9.12 6.06 4.70
CA GLU A 61 -8.32 7.30 4.74
C GLU A 61 -7.23 7.33 3.66
N LEU A 62 -6.57 6.21 3.37
CA LEU A 62 -5.49 6.12 2.38
C LEU A 62 -6.00 5.90 0.96
N ASN A 63 -7.23 5.44 0.77
CA ASN A 63 -7.80 5.34 -0.57
C ASN A 63 -7.92 6.74 -1.18
N THR A 64 -7.33 6.94 -2.36
CA THR A 64 -7.21 8.22 -3.05
C THR A 64 -6.16 9.17 -2.47
N TYR A 65 -5.34 8.72 -1.52
CA TYR A 65 -4.23 9.50 -0.96
C TYR A 65 -3.13 9.72 -2.00
N GLU A 66 -2.53 10.91 -2.01
CA GLU A 66 -1.47 11.24 -2.96
C GLU A 66 -0.10 10.85 -2.40
N LEU A 67 0.44 9.74 -2.90
CA LEU A 67 1.75 9.22 -2.54
C LEU A 67 2.74 9.45 -3.69
N GLN A 68 3.75 10.29 -3.46
CA GLN A 68 4.79 10.63 -4.44
C GLN A 68 4.23 11.10 -5.81
N GLY A 69 3.20 11.94 -5.77
CA GLY A 69 2.58 12.51 -6.98
C GLY A 69 1.61 11.58 -7.72
N LYS A 70 1.28 10.41 -7.15
CA LYS A 70 0.21 9.53 -7.64
C LYS A 70 -0.81 9.24 -6.56
N ARG A 71 -2.08 9.22 -6.94
CA ARG A 71 -3.17 8.83 -6.05
C ARG A 71 -3.21 7.32 -5.91
N ILE A 72 -2.87 6.80 -4.75
CA ILE A 72 -2.95 5.36 -4.48
C ILE A 72 -4.41 4.96 -4.31
N ILE A 73 -4.73 3.76 -4.75
CA ILE A 73 -6.07 3.17 -4.62
C ILE A 73 -5.94 2.05 -3.61
N VAL A 74 -6.73 2.07 -2.55
CA VAL A 74 -6.62 1.10 -1.46
C VAL A 74 -7.95 0.35 -1.33
N ASN A 75 -7.92 -0.99 -1.29
CA ASN A 75 -9.11 -1.86 -1.16
C ASN A 75 -8.88 -3.08 -0.27
#